data_AF-A0A316RZ04-F1
#
_entry.id   AF-A0A316RZ04-F1
#
_cell.length_a   1.000
_cell.length_b   1.000
_cell.length_c   1.000
_cell.angle_alpha   90.00
_cell.angle_beta   90.00
_cell.angle_gamma   90.00
#
_symmetry.space_group_name_H-M   'P 1'
#
loop_
_entity.id
_entity.type
_entity.pdbx_description
1 polymer ?
#
loop_
_entity_poly.entity_id
_entity_poly.type
_entity_poly.pdbx_seq_one_letter_code
_entity_poly.pdbx_strand_id
1 'polypeptide(L)'
;MKQTYSIPVRLSDELMRKLLYVSEAEGRTPNNQFTFMLRNNIQYFEKVHGKISPATLAKYDLTPYAAPAETEPKQSETEEPHQ
;
A
#
# COMPACT_ATOMS: atom_id res chain seq x y z
N MET A 1 10.74 10.42 13.28
CA MET A 1 10.31 9.67 12.08
C MET A 1 8.80 9.61 12.08
N LYS A 2 8.14 9.85 10.94
CA LYS A 2 6.68 9.80 10.83
C LYS A 2 6.26 8.33 10.74
N GLN A 3 5.26 7.91 11.52
CA GLN A 3 4.72 6.55 11.46
C GLN A 3 4.25 6.23 10.03
N THR A 4 4.69 5.10 9.50
CA THR A 4 4.27 4.57 8.19
C THR A 4 3.50 3.27 8.37
N TYR A 5 2.58 3.02 7.46
CA TYR A 5 1.72 1.84 7.44
C TYR A 5 1.82 1.20 6.06
N SER A 6 1.72 -0.12 6.01
CA SER A 6 1.82 -0.88 4.76
C SER A 6 0.73 -1.94 4.70
N ILE A 7 0.21 -2.16 3.49
CA ILE A 7 -0.80 -3.18 3.21
C ILE A 7 -0.36 -3.93 1.94
N PRO A 8 -0.23 -5.26 1.98
CA PRO A 8 0.03 -6.03 0.77
C PRO A 8 -1.23 -6.07 -0.10
N VAL A 9 -1.09 -5.77 -1.39
CA VAL A 9 -2.20 -5.85 -2.37
C VAL A 9 -1.93 -7.03 -3.32
N ARG A 10 -2.94 -7.87 -3.53
CA ARG A 10 -2.89 -8.94 -4.53
C ARG A 10 -3.55 -8.45 -5.81
N LEU A 11 -2.82 -8.52 -6.93
CA LEU A 11 -3.26 -8.06 -8.24
C LEU A 11 -3.11 -9.20 -9.25
N SER A 12 -3.97 -9.24 -10.26
CA SER A 12 -3.73 -10.08 -11.43
C SER A 12 -2.62 -9.49 -12.28
N ASP A 13 -1.97 -10.32 -13.10
CA ASP A 13 -0.93 -9.89 -14.04
C ASP A 13 -1.38 -8.74 -14.94
N GLU A 14 -2.60 -8.85 -15.48
CA GLU A 14 -3.17 -7.81 -16.34
C GLU A 14 -3.32 -6.47 -15.60
N LEU A 15 -3.80 -6.51 -14.37
CA LEU A 15 -4.02 -5.29 -13.58
C LEU A 15 -2.69 -4.65 -13.18
N MET A 16 -1.69 -5.45 -12.82
CA MET A 16 -0.34 -4.95 -12.53
C MET A 16 0.28 -4.29 -13.77
N ARG A 17 0.14 -4.90 -14.95
CA ARG A 17 0.63 -4.30 -16.20
C ARG A 17 -0.05 -2.97 -16.52
N LYS A 18 -1.36 -2.89 -16.33
CA LYS A 18 -2.11 -1.63 -16.53
C LYS A 18 -1.68 -0.55 -15.54
N LEU A 19 -1.44 -0.91 -14.28
CA LEU A 19 -0.93 0.02 -13.29
C LEU A 19 0.43 0.58 -13.71
N LEU A 20 1.37 -0.28 -14.13
CA LEU A 20 2.70 0.16 -14.59
C LEU A 20 2.61 1.12 -15.78
N TYR A 21 1.77 0.79 -16.77
CA TYR A 21 1.54 1.65 -17.94
C TYR A 21 1.02 3.04 -17.54
N VAL A 22 0.00 3.10 -16.69
CA VAL A 22 -0.57 4.38 -16.24
C VAL A 22 0.45 5.16 -15.39
N SER A 23 1.18 4.46 -14.52
CA SER A 23 2.25 5.05 -13.72
C SER A 23 3.32 5.73 -14.57
N GLU A 24 3.77 5.07 -15.64
CA GLU A 24 4.74 5.64 -16.58
C GLU A 24 4.18 6.86 -17.31
N ALA A 25 2.96 6.76 -17.86
CA ALA A 25 2.30 7.85 -18.56
C ALA A 25 2.11 9.11 -17.69
N GLU A 26 1.89 8.90 -16.39
CA GLU A 26 1.67 9.96 -15.40
C GLU A 26 2.96 10.44 -14.70
N GLY A 27 4.12 9.83 -15.00
CA GLY A 27 5.41 10.15 -14.38
C GLY A 27 5.48 9.82 -12.88
N ARG A 28 4.78 8.79 -12.41
CA ARG A 28 4.69 8.40 -10.99
C ARG A 28 5.15 6.96 -10.78
N THR A 29 5.76 6.69 -9.64
CA THR A 29 5.98 5.30 -9.21
C THR A 29 4.64 4.60 -8.98
N PRO A 30 4.56 3.26 -9.07
CA PRO A 30 3.32 2.51 -8.79
C PRO A 30 2.71 2.82 -7.42
N ASN A 31 3.56 2.93 -6.39
CA ASN A 31 3.12 3.30 -5.04
C ASN A 31 2.54 4.71 -4.98
N ASN A 32 3.17 5.68 -5.66
CA ASN A 32 2.67 7.06 -5.71
C ASN A 32 1.36 7.14 -6.51
N GLN A 33 1.23 6.37 -7.59
CA GLN A 33 0.01 6.27 -8.36
C GLN A 33 -1.13 5.67 -7.53
N PHE A 34 -0.87 4.58 -6.80
CA PHE A 34 -1.84 4.02 -5.84
C PHE A 34 -2.26 5.03 -4.79
N THR A 35 -1.31 5.75 -4.21
CA THR A 35 -1.61 6.75 -3.17
C THR A 35 -2.43 7.91 -3.74
N PHE A 36 -2.15 8.34 -4.98
CA PHE A 36 -2.94 9.34 -5.69
C PHE A 36 -4.38 8.86 -5.93
N MET A 37 -4.55 7.64 -6.46
CA MET A 37 -5.87 7.04 -6.68
C MET A 37 -6.68 6.93 -5.38
N LEU A 38 -6.04 6.50 -4.28
CA LEU A 38 -6.67 6.40 -2.97
C LEU A 38 -7.14 7.76 -2.45
N ARG A 39 -6.30 8.81 -2.54
CA ARG A 39 -6.67 10.17 -2.11
C ARG A 39 -7.86 10.72 -2.90
N ASN A 40 -7.86 10.49 -4.22
CA ASN A 40 -8.97 10.93 -5.07
C ASN A 40 -10.26 10.18 -4.73
N ASN A 41 -10.17 8.87 -4.47
CA ASN A 41 -11.32 8.08 -4.04
C ASN A 41 -11.90 8.58 -2.70
N ILE A 42 -11.06 8.85 -1.71
CA ILE A 42 -11.48 9.41 -0.42
C ILE A 42 -12.13 10.79 -0.60
N GLN A 43 -11.50 11.68 -1.38
CA GLN A 43 -12.09 12.99 -1.66
C GLN A 43 -13.46 12.90 -2.34
N TYR A 44 -13.61 11.98 -3.30
CA TYR A 44 -14.89 11.73 -3.95
C TYR A 44 -15.93 11.23 -2.94
N PHE A 45 -15.57 10.24 -2.11
CA PHE A 45 -16.44 9.72 -1.07
C PHE A 45 -16.92 10.83 -0.13
N GLU A 46 -16.01 11.67 0.36
CA GLU A 46 -16.36 12.79 1.24
C GLU A 46 -17.23 13.85 0.56
N LYS A 47 -17.06 14.05 -0.75
CA LYS A 47 -17.90 14.97 -1.52
C LYS A 47 -19.34 14.47 -1.62
N VAL A 48 -19.54 13.17 -1.76
CA VAL A 48 -20.86 12.55 -1.94
C VAL A 48 -21.57 12.28 -0.61
N HIS A 49 -20.82 11.83 0.41
CA HIS A 49 -21.40 11.36 1.69
C HIS A 49 -21.16 12.31 2.86
N GLY A 50 -20.41 13.40 2.65
CA GLY A 50 -20.00 14.33 3.69
C GLY A 50 -18.62 14.00 4.26
N LYS A 51 -18.03 14.98 4.95
CA LYS A 51 -16.68 14.90 5.50
C LYS A 51 -16.58 13.85 6.61
N ILE A 52 -15.50 13.07 6.61
CA ILE A 52 -15.24 12.11 7.67
C ILE A 52 -14.71 12.88 8.87
N SER A 53 -15.42 12.83 10.00
CA SER A 53 -15.01 13.56 11.19
C SER A 53 -13.78 12.92 11.88
N PRO A 54 -12.91 13.71 12.53
CA PRO A 54 -11.78 13.18 13.28
C PRO A 54 -12.19 12.18 14.36
N ALA A 55 -13.33 12.41 15.02
CA ALA A 55 -13.88 11.49 16.02
C ALA A 55 -14.30 10.13 15.43
N THR A 56 -14.68 10.10 14.15
CA THR A 56 -14.98 8.83 13.45
C THR A 56 -13.69 8.11 13.07
N LEU A 57 -12.68 8.84 12.58
CA LEU A 57 -11.38 8.27 12.22
C LEU A 57 -10.65 7.66 13.42
N ALA A 58 -10.75 8.27 14.60
CA ALA A 58 -10.09 7.80 15.82
C ALA A 58 -10.56 6.42 16.30
N LYS A 59 -11.67 5.89 15.77
CA LYS A 59 -12.22 4.57 16.13
C LYS A 59 -11.49 3.41 15.45
N TYR A 60 -10.68 3.67 14.42
CA TYR A 60 -10.02 2.63 13.64
C TYR A 60 -8.62 2.35 14.19
N ASP A 61 -8.37 1.11 14.58
CA ASP A 61 -7.05 0.65 15.03
C ASP A 61 -6.09 0.45 13.85
N LEU A 62 -4.93 1.07 13.92
CA LEU A 62 -3.89 1.02 12.89
C LEU A 62 -2.76 0.03 13.24
N THR A 63 -2.75 -0.52 14.45
CA THR A 63 -1.72 -1.44 14.95
C THR A 63 -1.47 -2.63 14.01
N PRO A 64 -2.49 -3.27 13.42
CA PRO A 64 -2.27 -4.40 12.51
C PRO A 64 -1.54 -4.04 11.20
N TYR A 65 -1.51 -2.75 10.86
CA TYR A 65 -0.94 -2.25 9.60
C TYR A 65 0.35 -1.46 9.82
N ALA A 66 0.78 -1.31 11.07
CA ALA A 66 2.06 -0.68 11.37
C ALA A 66 3.12 -1.46 10.60
N ALA A 67 3.89 -0.76 9.76
CA ALA A 67 4.94 -1.42 9.01
C ALA A 67 5.87 -2.08 10.04
N PRO A 68 6.10 -3.41 10.00
CA PRO A 68 7.10 -4.01 10.85
C PRO A 68 8.41 -3.29 10.57
N ALA A 69 9.08 -2.82 11.63
CA ALA A 69 10.46 -2.36 11.51
C ALA A 69 11.21 -3.46 10.76
N GLU A 70 11.76 -3.10 9.61
CA GLU A 70 12.49 -3.96 8.66
C GLU A 70 12.88 -5.30 9.29
N THR A 71 12.07 -6.35 9.10
CA THR A 71 12.59 -7.69 9.32
C THR A 71 13.65 -7.87 8.26
N GLU A 72 14.91 -7.84 8.71
CA GLU A 72 16.08 -8.31 8.00
C GLU A 72 15.70 -9.49 7.09
N PRO A 73 16.21 -9.54 5.84
CA PRO A 73 16.04 -10.76 5.06
C PRO A 73 16.60 -11.90 5.91
N LYS A 74 15.75 -12.86 6.28
CA LYS A 74 16.23 -14.14 6.81
C LYS A 74 17.09 -14.78 5.72
N GLN A 75 18.39 -14.49 5.76
CA GLN A 75 19.40 -15.42 5.32
C GLN A 75 19.51 -16.50 6.40
N SER A 76 19.12 -17.71 6.03
CA SER A 76 19.51 -18.97 6.68
C SER A 76 19.02 -20.08 5.75
N GLU A 77 19.79 -21.04 5.28
CA GLU A 77 21.22 -21.35 5.34
C GLU A 77 21.40 -22.51 4.34
N THR A 78 22.59 -22.61 3.76
CA THR A 78 23.07 -23.70 2.92
C THR A 78 23.00 -25.05 3.64
N GLU A 79 22.58 -26.13 2.97
CA GLU A 79 23.24 -27.44 3.00
C GLU A 79 22.62 -28.39 1.95
N GLU A 80 23.46 -28.88 1.02
CA GLU A 80 23.17 -30.00 0.12
C GLU A 80 22.91 -31.30 0.92
N PRO A 81 22.36 -32.34 0.28
CA PRO A 81 23.32 -33.40 -0.06
C PRO A 81 23.11 -34.03 -1.44
N HIS A 82 24.26 -34.31 -2.05
CA HIS A 82 24.57 -35.34 -3.04
C HIS A 82 23.46 -36.33 -3.44
N GLN A 83 23.31 -36.49 -4.76
CA GLN A 83 23.35 -37.79 -5.44
C GLN A 83 23.96 -37.65 -6.83
#